data_AF-A0A2H6B4W3-F1
#
_entry.id   AF-A0A2H6B4W3-F1
#
_cell.length_a   1.000
_cell.length_b   1.000
_cell.length_c   1.000
_cell.angle_alpha   90.00
_cell.angle_beta   90.00
_cell.angle_gamma   90.00
#
_symmetry.space_group_name_H-M   'P 1'
#
loop_
_entity.id
_entity.type
_entity.pdbx_description
1 polymer ?
#
loop_
_entity_poly.entity_id
_entity_poly.type
_entity_poly.pdbx_seq_one_letter_code
_entity_poly.pdbx_strand_id
1 'polypeptide(L)'
;MKEAGLETCVGGILNLGESPEQRVEMAFELAELNPTSVPINLLNPRPGTKFGDRPLMDPWEAVKWLAIFRLILPDALFRLCGGRNENLGLGEFQKLAVKAGLNGVMMGNFLTTLGSDPAWDRKLFTDLGLNVWRQPDNGSNPRPDNRSGWLEGETPRTPIDDLIDSQSEAPLWNPARQLRRRKKRYVPPRPDGAPNRGLRVVQVEPERERAATA
;
A
#
# COMPACT_ATOMS: atom_id res chain seq x y z
N MET A 1 -19.38 10.55 4.74
CA MET A 1 -18.19 10.90 3.92
C MET A 1 -18.60 11.28 2.51
N LYS A 2 -19.26 10.39 1.76
CA LYS A 2 -19.79 10.71 0.41
C LYS A 2 -20.72 11.93 0.39
N GLU A 3 -21.67 12.01 1.32
CA GLU A 3 -22.56 13.18 1.48
C GLU A 3 -21.81 14.49 1.77
N ALA A 4 -20.59 14.41 2.30
CA ALA A 4 -19.73 15.56 2.56
C ALA A 4 -18.75 15.86 1.40
N GLY A 5 -18.90 15.18 0.25
CA GLY A 5 -18.03 15.35 -0.93
C GLY A 5 -16.62 14.79 -0.78
N LEU A 6 -16.37 13.90 0.19
CA LEU A 6 -15.05 13.32 0.45
C LEU A 6 -14.90 11.96 -0.23
N GLU A 7 -13.71 11.72 -0.80
CA GLU A 7 -13.30 10.41 -1.28
C GLU A 7 -13.23 9.40 -0.13
N THR A 8 -13.70 8.18 -0.39
CA THR A 8 -13.74 7.12 0.63
C THR A 8 -12.61 6.12 0.40
N CYS A 9 -11.88 5.81 1.46
CA CYS A 9 -10.81 4.81 1.48
C CYS A 9 -11.15 3.70 2.48
N VAL A 10 -11.56 2.54 1.97
CA VAL A 10 -11.99 1.39 2.80
C VAL A 10 -11.40 0.11 2.21
N GLY A 11 -10.88 -0.77 3.05
CA GLY A 11 -10.22 -1.99 2.58
C GLY A 11 -10.03 -3.01 3.70
N GLY A 12 -9.06 -3.90 3.54
CA GLY A 12 -8.94 -5.10 4.38
C GLY A 12 -7.52 -5.56 4.67
N ILE A 13 -7.42 -6.60 5.50
CA ILE A 13 -6.18 -7.32 5.79
C ILE A 13 -6.41 -8.79 5.45
N LEU A 14 -5.54 -9.36 4.62
CA LEU A 14 -5.54 -10.78 4.30
C LEU A 14 -4.60 -11.55 5.24
N ASN A 15 -4.88 -12.84 5.39
CA ASN A 15 -4.15 -13.81 6.21
C ASN A 15 -4.30 -13.61 7.73
N LEU A 16 -5.46 -13.13 8.18
CA LEU A 16 -5.86 -13.09 9.60
C LEU A 16 -6.37 -14.44 10.13
N GLY A 17 -6.67 -15.38 9.23
CA GLY A 17 -7.31 -16.67 9.53
C GLY A 17 -8.73 -16.78 8.98
N GLU A 18 -9.11 -15.86 8.10
CA GLU A 18 -10.33 -15.87 7.32
C GLU A 18 -10.36 -17.01 6.29
N SER A 19 -11.56 -17.52 6.00
CA SER A 19 -11.76 -18.49 4.92
C SER A 19 -11.77 -17.79 3.54
N PRO A 20 -11.59 -18.54 2.43
CA PRO A 20 -11.78 -18.01 1.09
C PRO A 20 -13.15 -17.33 0.88
N GLU A 21 -14.21 -17.89 1.45
CA GLU A 21 -15.57 -17.35 1.37
C GLU A 21 -15.65 -15.98 2.04
N GLN A 22 -15.01 -15.81 3.20
CA GLN A 22 -14.95 -14.53 3.91
C GLN A 22 -14.16 -13.46 3.14
N ARG A 23 -13.15 -13.85 2.35
CA ARG A 23 -12.43 -12.91 1.47
C ARG A 23 -13.32 -12.44 0.32
N VAL A 24 -14.10 -13.37 -0.26
CA VAL A 24 -15.06 -13.06 -1.33
C VAL A 24 -16.17 -12.17 -0.79
N GLU A 25 -16.72 -12.49 0.38
CA GLU A 25 -17.69 -11.67 1.12
C GLU A 25 -17.16 -10.25 1.29
N MET A 26 -15.95 -10.09 1.85
CA MET A 26 -15.31 -8.77 1.98
C MET A 26 -15.18 -8.03 0.64
N ALA A 27 -14.85 -8.72 -0.45
CA ALA A 27 -14.72 -8.10 -1.77
C ALA A 27 -16.07 -7.59 -2.30
N PHE A 28 -17.16 -8.34 -2.10
CA PHE A 28 -18.50 -7.93 -2.50
C PHE A 28 -19.07 -6.81 -1.62
N GLU A 29 -18.80 -6.84 -0.31
CA GLU A 29 -19.14 -5.73 0.61
C GLU A 29 -18.44 -4.44 0.18
N LEU A 30 -17.16 -4.52 -0.19
CA LEU A 30 -16.42 -3.37 -0.74
C LEU A 30 -17.03 -2.90 -2.07
N ALA A 31 -17.50 -3.81 -2.92
CA ALA A 31 -18.13 -3.45 -4.19
C ALA A 31 -19.46 -2.71 -3.97
N GLU A 32 -20.27 -3.17 -3.02
CA GLU A 32 -21.53 -2.52 -2.64
C GLU A 32 -21.30 -1.12 -2.05
N LEU A 33 -20.28 -0.97 -1.20
CA LEU A 33 -19.87 0.33 -0.67
C LEU A 33 -19.36 1.29 -1.77
N ASN A 34 -18.84 0.73 -2.86
CA ASN A 34 -18.24 1.44 -4.00
C ASN A 34 -17.28 2.58 -3.59
N PRO A 35 -16.17 2.28 -2.89
CA PRO A 35 -15.25 3.29 -2.42
C PRO A 35 -14.30 3.77 -3.52
N THR A 36 -13.91 5.04 -3.47
CA THR A 36 -12.87 5.61 -4.35
C THR A 36 -11.57 4.82 -4.30
N SER A 37 -11.15 4.37 -3.10
CA SER A 37 -9.92 3.61 -2.94
C SER A 37 -10.06 2.42 -2.00
N VAL A 38 -9.39 1.34 -2.38
CA VAL A 38 -9.34 0.08 -1.64
C VAL A 38 -7.89 -0.31 -1.33
N PRO A 39 -7.40 -0.04 -0.10
CA PRO A 39 -6.13 -0.55 0.36
C PRO A 39 -6.26 -1.98 0.88
N ILE A 40 -5.46 -2.90 0.35
CA ILE A 40 -5.28 -4.24 0.93
C ILE A 40 -3.94 -4.30 1.63
N ASN A 41 -3.95 -4.81 2.85
CA ASN A 41 -2.75 -5.16 3.59
C ASN A 41 -2.62 -6.68 3.64
N LEU A 42 -1.40 -7.16 3.66
CA LEU A 42 -1.09 -8.55 3.97
C LEU A 42 -0.65 -8.60 5.44
N LEU A 43 -1.12 -9.59 6.20
CA LEU A 43 -0.71 -9.70 7.59
C LEU A 43 0.82 -9.75 7.68
N ASN A 44 1.38 -8.87 8.51
CA ASN A 44 2.77 -8.92 8.96
C ASN A 44 2.77 -9.40 10.42
N PRO A 45 2.99 -10.70 10.69
CA PRO A 45 2.98 -11.25 12.04
C PRO A 45 4.00 -10.55 12.93
N ARG A 46 3.53 -9.96 14.04
CA ARG A 46 4.39 -9.28 15.01
C ARG A 46 4.41 -10.03 16.33
N PRO A 47 5.61 -10.36 16.86
CA PRO A 47 5.70 -10.98 18.15
C PRO A 47 5.01 -10.17 19.25
N GLY A 48 4.17 -10.83 20.04
CA GLY A 48 3.38 -10.18 21.09
C GLY A 48 1.98 -9.75 20.67
N THR A 49 1.62 -9.94 19.40
CA THR A 49 0.25 -9.73 18.91
C THR A 49 -0.52 -11.04 18.83
N LYS A 50 -1.85 -10.98 18.78
CA LYS A 50 -2.75 -12.14 18.66
C LYS A 50 -2.38 -13.06 17.49
N PHE A 51 -1.85 -12.50 16.40
CA PHE A 51 -1.46 -13.22 15.20
C PHE A 51 0.05 -13.28 15.00
N GLY A 52 0.83 -13.11 16.08
CA GLY A 52 2.28 -12.97 16.02
C GLY A 52 3.03 -14.21 15.54
N ASP A 53 2.44 -15.40 15.67
CA ASP A 53 3.05 -16.68 15.28
C ASP A 53 2.46 -17.26 14.00
N ARG A 54 1.57 -16.52 13.32
CA ARG A 54 1.05 -16.96 12.02
C ARG A 54 2.16 -16.93 10.98
N PRO A 55 2.17 -17.85 10.00
CA PRO A 55 3.04 -17.73 8.85
C PRO A 55 2.62 -16.54 7.98
N LEU A 56 3.56 -16.07 7.17
CA LEU A 56 3.27 -15.14 6.07
C LEU A 56 2.37 -15.84 5.04
N MET A 57 1.60 -15.05 4.30
CA MET A 57 0.78 -15.52 3.19
C MET A 57 1.70 -16.00 2.08
N ASP A 58 1.32 -17.11 1.43
CA ASP A 58 2.03 -17.57 0.24
C ASP A 58 1.97 -16.48 -0.86
N PRO A 59 3.09 -16.13 -1.51
CA PRO A 59 3.11 -15.07 -2.52
C PRO A 59 2.18 -15.32 -3.71
N TRP A 60 2.01 -16.58 -4.15
CA TRP A 60 1.09 -16.92 -5.23
C TRP A 60 -0.35 -16.75 -4.79
N GLU A 61 -0.67 -17.17 -3.57
CA GLU A 61 -1.99 -16.97 -2.98
C GLU A 61 -2.31 -15.48 -2.88
N ALA A 62 -1.37 -14.65 -2.43
CA ALA A 62 -1.55 -13.21 -2.36
C ALA A 62 -1.85 -12.60 -3.73
N VAL A 63 -1.04 -12.92 -4.75
CA VAL A 63 -1.27 -12.46 -6.15
C VAL A 63 -2.63 -12.92 -6.68
N LYS A 64 -3.01 -14.17 -6.42
CA LYS A 64 -4.32 -14.72 -6.83
C LYS A 64 -5.47 -13.90 -6.24
N TRP A 65 -5.39 -13.56 -4.96
CA TRP A 65 -6.42 -12.73 -4.33
C TRP A 65 -6.42 -11.30 -4.86
N LEU A 66 -5.26 -10.71 -5.15
CA LEU A 66 -5.22 -9.39 -5.79
C LEU A 66 -5.93 -9.39 -7.15
N ALA A 67 -5.77 -10.45 -7.95
CA ALA A 67 -6.48 -10.60 -9.22
C ALA A 67 -8.01 -10.72 -9.00
N ILE A 68 -8.44 -11.55 -8.06
CA ILE A 68 -9.86 -11.73 -7.73
C ILE A 68 -10.48 -10.41 -7.26
N PHE A 69 -9.81 -9.69 -6.36
CA PHE A 69 -10.28 -8.38 -5.89
C PHE A 69 -10.38 -7.37 -7.03
N ARG A 70 -9.40 -7.32 -7.94
CA ARG A 70 -9.48 -6.43 -9.11
C ARG A 70 -10.66 -6.78 -10.02
N LEU A 71 -10.97 -8.06 -10.23
CA LEU A 71 -12.11 -8.46 -11.06
C LEU A 71 -13.45 -8.04 -10.44
N ILE A 72 -13.55 -8.05 -9.11
CA ILE A 72 -14.75 -7.63 -8.37
C ILE A 72 -14.82 -6.10 -8.24
N LEU A 73 -13.67 -5.42 -8.17
CA LEU A 73 -13.52 -3.98 -7.92
C LEU A 73 -12.78 -3.30 -9.10
N PRO A 74 -13.37 -3.28 -10.31
CA PRO A 74 -12.67 -2.84 -11.52
C PRO A 74 -12.26 -1.36 -11.45
N ASP A 75 -13.11 -0.50 -10.90
CA ASP A 75 -12.95 0.96 -10.96
C ASP A 75 -12.19 1.56 -9.77
N ALA A 76 -11.98 0.77 -8.71
CA ALA A 76 -11.38 1.27 -7.47
C ALA A 76 -9.87 1.57 -7.64
N LEU A 77 -9.39 2.58 -6.91
CA LEU A 77 -7.97 2.77 -6.64
C LEU A 77 -7.48 1.66 -5.69
N PHE A 78 -7.18 0.49 -6.26
CA PHE A 78 -6.74 -0.72 -5.60
C PHE A 78 -5.22 -0.74 -5.30
N ARG A 79 -4.90 -0.57 -4.01
CA ARG A 79 -3.54 -0.34 -3.54
C ARG A 79 -3.07 -1.46 -2.60
N LEU A 80 -1.81 -1.87 -2.74
CA LEU A 80 -1.17 -2.79 -1.80
C LEU A 80 -0.32 -2.00 -0.79
N CYS A 81 -0.57 -2.23 0.50
CA CYS A 81 0.02 -1.45 1.58
C CYS A 81 0.91 -2.31 2.50
N GLY A 82 0.61 -2.34 3.80
CA GLY A 82 1.43 -3.02 4.80
C GLY A 82 1.55 -4.52 4.54
N GLY A 83 2.71 -5.08 4.91
CA GLY A 83 3.01 -6.50 4.73
C GLY A 83 3.39 -6.90 3.31
N ARG A 84 3.34 -5.97 2.34
CA ARG A 84 3.73 -6.20 0.94
C ARG A 84 5.13 -6.79 0.82
N ASN A 85 6.11 -6.20 1.48
CA ASN A 85 7.51 -6.61 1.34
C ASN A 85 7.78 -7.93 2.05
N GLU A 86 7.15 -8.12 3.21
CA GLU A 86 7.30 -9.34 3.99
C GLU A 86 6.67 -10.53 3.27
N ASN A 87 5.47 -10.37 2.69
CA ASN A 87 4.72 -11.46 2.07
C ASN A 87 5.11 -11.70 0.60
N LEU A 88 5.49 -10.67 -0.17
CA LEU A 88 5.84 -10.81 -1.60
C LEU A 88 7.34 -10.74 -1.88
N GLY A 89 8.16 -10.37 -0.90
CA GLY A 89 9.57 -10.05 -1.12
C GLY A 89 9.77 -8.81 -1.99
N LEU A 90 11.02 -8.60 -2.42
CA LEU A 90 11.40 -7.57 -3.40
C LEU A 90 11.83 -8.27 -4.69
N GLY A 91 10.89 -8.52 -5.61
CA GLY A 91 11.19 -9.27 -6.83
C GLY A 91 9.97 -9.52 -7.72
N GLU A 92 9.95 -10.68 -8.36
CA GLU A 92 8.99 -11.01 -9.41
C GLU A 92 7.53 -11.04 -8.92
N PHE A 93 7.28 -11.40 -7.66
CA PHE A 93 5.90 -11.41 -7.12
C PHE A 93 5.30 -10.01 -7.00
N GLN A 94 6.09 -8.97 -6.73
CA GLN A 94 5.55 -7.60 -6.76
C GLN A 94 5.23 -7.15 -8.19
N LYS A 95 6.07 -7.51 -9.18
CA LYS A 95 5.76 -7.28 -10.60
C LYS A 95 4.48 -7.99 -11.00
N LEU A 96 4.33 -9.23 -10.57
CA LEU A 96 3.15 -10.03 -10.86
C LEU A 96 1.91 -9.48 -10.16
N ALA A 97 2.02 -9.01 -8.91
CA ALA A 97 0.93 -8.35 -8.19
C ALA A 97 0.46 -7.08 -8.91
N VAL A 98 1.39 -6.28 -9.46
CA VAL A 98 1.03 -5.12 -10.29
C VAL A 98 0.29 -5.56 -11.55
N LYS A 99 0.81 -6.55 -12.28
CA LYS A 99 0.14 -7.11 -13.47
C LYS A 99 -1.22 -7.75 -13.17
N ALA A 100 -1.40 -8.30 -11.97
CA ALA A 100 -2.65 -8.91 -11.51
C ALA A 100 -3.75 -7.87 -11.26
N GLY A 101 -3.41 -6.58 -11.14
CA GLY A 101 -4.41 -5.53 -11.04
C GLY A 101 -4.13 -4.45 -10.01
N LEU A 102 -2.93 -4.29 -9.46
CA LEU A 102 -2.67 -3.12 -8.61
C LEU A 102 -2.50 -1.86 -9.47
N ASN A 103 -3.08 -0.75 -9.02
CA ASN A 103 -2.83 0.58 -9.60
C ASN A 103 -2.02 1.49 -8.65
N GLY A 104 -1.64 1.00 -7.48
CA GLY A 104 -0.74 1.71 -6.60
C GLY A 104 -0.21 0.86 -5.46
N VAL A 105 0.81 1.39 -4.80
CA VAL A 105 1.41 0.84 -3.58
C VAL A 105 1.65 1.95 -2.58
N MET A 106 1.69 1.61 -1.30
CA MET A 106 2.24 2.52 -0.29
C MET A 106 3.77 2.53 -0.39
N MET A 107 4.32 3.68 -0.80
CA MET A 107 5.75 3.90 -0.94
C MET A 107 6.39 4.34 0.39
N GLY A 108 7.65 3.97 0.59
CA GLY A 108 8.41 4.32 1.79
C GLY A 108 7.99 3.48 3.00
N ASN A 109 8.27 3.99 4.21
CA ASN A 109 8.00 3.25 5.44
C ASN A 109 6.50 3.11 5.70
N PHE A 110 6.10 1.92 6.15
CA PHE A 110 4.76 1.68 6.66
C PHE A 110 4.64 2.24 8.08
N LEU A 111 3.41 2.29 8.60
CA LEU A 111 3.12 2.82 9.94
C LEU A 111 3.92 2.13 11.06
N THR A 112 4.20 0.83 10.90
CA THR A 112 4.84 0.01 11.94
C THR A 112 6.07 -0.75 11.47
N THR A 113 6.34 -0.82 10.16
CA THR A 113 7.47 -1.55 9.58
C THR A 113 8.16 -0.76 8.47
N LEU A 114 9.39 -1.15 8.16
CA LEU A 114 10.12 -0.59 7.03
C LEU A 114 9.48 -1.08 5.73
N GLY A 115 9.31 -0.17 4.77
CA GLY A 115 8.84 -0.51 3.44
C GLY A 115 9.97 -0.44 2.42
N SER A 116 9.60 -0.37 1.14
CA SER A 116 10.56 -0.27 0.04
C SER A 116 11.09 1.14 -0.09
N ASP A 117 12.30 1.28 -0.61
CA ASP A 117 12.78 2.57 -1.09
C ASP A 117 11.80 3.11 -2.16
N PRO A 118 11.28 4.34 -2.04
CA PRO A 118 10.44 4.95 -3.07
C PRO A 118 11.04 4.93 -4.48
N ALA A 119 12.37 4.96 -4.61
CA ALA A 119 13.06 4.81 -5.90
C ALA A 119 12.88 3.41 -6.49
N TRP A 120 12.89 2.38 -5.65
CA TRP A 120 12.62 1.00 -6.09
C TRP A 120 11.17 0.84 -6.56
N ASP A 121 10.21 1.39 -5.81
CA ASP A 121 8.79 1.36 -6.19
C ASP A 121 8.54 2.12 -7.50
N ARG A 122 9.16 3.29 -7.67
CA ARG A 122 9.11 4.02 -8.95
C ARG A 122 9.67 3.19 -10.09
N LYS A 123 10.85 2.58 -9.90
CA LYS A 123 11.47 1.72 -10.92
C LYS A 123 10.57 0.54 -11.29
N LEU A 124 9.98 -0.13 -10.31
CA LEU A 124 9.06 -1.25 -10.51
C LEU A 124 7.91 -0.86 -11.46
N PHE A 125 7.25 0.26 -11.18
CA PHE A 125 6.12 0.72 -12.00
C PHE A 125 6.58 1.20 -13.38
N THR A 126 7.70 1.92 -13.47
CA THR A 126 8.29 2.35 -14.75
C THR A 126 8.68 1.16 -15.64
N ASP A 127 9.34 0.14 -15.09
CA ASP A 127 9.75 -1.06 -15.82
C ASP A 127 8.54 -1.85 -16.37
N LEU A 128 7.37 -1.69 -15.76
CA LEU A 128 6.10 -2.29 -16.20
C LEU A 128 5.33 -1.40 -17.18
N GLY A 129 5.90 -0.26 -17.60
CA GLY A 129 5.28 0.67 -18.54
C GLY A 129 4.17 1.53 -17.92
N LEU A 130 4.14 1.67 -16.59
CA LEU A 130 3.12 2.44 -15.90
C LEU A 130 3.52 3.91 -15.73
N ASN A 131 2.52 4.79 -15.77
CA ASN A 131 2.73 6.21 -15.52
C ASN A 131 3.01 6.45 -14.02
N VAL A 132 4.24 6.88 -13.72
CA VAL A 132 4.70 7.25 -12.37
C VAL A 132 4.84 8.77 -12.19
N TRP A 133 4.50 9.56 -13.22
CA TRP A 133 4.61 11.01 -13.17
C TRP A 133 3.58 11.60 -12.21
N ARG A 134 4.02 12.59 -11.46
CA ARG A 134 3.12 13.40 -10.63
C ARG A 134 2.08 14.06 -11.54
N GLN A 135 0.82 13.79 -11.26
CA GLN A 135 -0.28 14.41 -11.99
C GLN A 135 -0.72 15.69 -11.26
N PRO A 136 -1.13 16.75 -11.98
CA PRO A 136 -1.53 18.03 -11.38
C PRO A 136 -2.74 17.91 -10.46
N ASP A 137 -3.64 16.99 -10.77
CA ASP A 137 -4.93 16.75 -10.10
C ASP A 137 -4.83 15.91 -8.81
N ASN A 138 -3.65 15.37 -8.49
CA ASN A 138 -3.38 14.52 -7.33
C ASN A 138 -4.37 13.34 -7.11
N GLY A 139 -5.07 12.89 -8.16
CA GLY A 139 -5.97 11.74 -8.12
C GLY A 139 -7.46 12.09 -7.97
N SER A 140 -7.82 13.36 -8.05
CA SER A 140 -9.22 13.81 -7.98
C SER A 140 -10.07 13.35 -9.17
N ASN A 141 -9.46 12.97 -10.29
CA ASN A 141 -10.17 12.36 -11.41
C ASN A 141 -9.92 10.85 -11.46
N PRO A 142 -10.92 10.05 -11.88
CA PRO A 142 -10.72 8.65 -12.22
C PRO A 142 -9.54 8.56 -13.17
N ARG A 143 -8.48 7.85 -12.73
CA ARG A 143 -7.33 7.64 -13.60
C ARG A 143 -7.86 6.88 -14.80
N PRO A 144 -7.67 7.40 -16.02
CA PRO A 144 -7.96 6.61 -17.20
C PRO A 144 -7.22 5.29 -17.01
N ASP A 145 -7.93 4.17 -17.16
CA ASP A 145 -7.24 2.89 -17.10
C ASP A 145 -6.04 2.98 -18.07
N ASN A 146 -4.94 2.36 -17.70
CA ASN A 146 -3.71 2.39 -18.48
C ASN A 146 -3.81 1.63 -19.82
N ARG A 147 -5.03 1.36 -20.31
CA ARG A 147 -5.37 0.68 -21.56
C ARG A 147 -6.30 1.48 -22.47
N SER A 148 -7.04 2.48 -21.98
CA SER A 148 -8.10 3.18 -22.77
C SER A 148 -7.95 4.71 -22.88
N GLY A 149 -7.13 5.35 -22.07
CA GLY A 149 -7.30 6.78 -21.77
C GLY A 149 -6.64 7.86 -22.64
N TRP A 150 -6.02 7.56 -23.78
CA TRP A 150 -5.13 8.53 -24.45
C TRP A 150 -5.78 9.52 -25.42
N LEU A 151 -7.10 9.51 -25.66
CA LEU A 151 -7.68 10.26 -26.79
C LEU A 151 -8.72 11.35 -26.48
N GLU A 152 -9.27 11.49 -25.27
CA GLU A 152 -10.45 12.33 -25.09
C GLU A 152 -10.48 13.12 -23.76
N GLY A 153 -10.07 14.39 -23.76
CA GLY A 153 -10.66 15.37 -22.83
C GLY A 153 -9.71 16.32 -22.08
N GLU A 154 -10.05 17.60 -22.11
CA GLU A 154 -9.39 18.70 -21.38
C GLU A 154 -9.76 18.74 -19.88
N THR A 155 -8.84 19.26 -19.07
CA THR A 155 -8.92 19.33 -17.60
C THR A 155 -9.91 20.40 -17.10
N PRO A 156 -10.82 20.08 -16.15
CA PRO A 156 -11.62 21.08 -15.45
C PRO A 156 -10.79 21.91 -14.47
N ARG A 157 -11.09 23.21 -14.37
CA ARG A 157 -10.42 24.18 -13.48
C ARG A 157 -10.65 23.82 -12.00
N THR A 158 -9.60 23.88 -11.16
CA THR A 158 -9.71 23.56 -9.73
C THR A 158 -9.26 24.72 -8.84
N PRO A 159 -9.75 24.81 -7.58
CA PRO A 159 -9.33 25.86 -6.64
C PRO A 159 -7.84 25.80 -6.25
N ILE A 160 -7.13 24.72 -6.59
CA ILE A 160 -5.69 24.59 -6.35
C ILE A 160 -4.90 25.52 -7.29
N ASP A 161 -5.45 25.83 -8.47
CA ASP A 161 -4.79 26.65 -9.48
C ASP A 161 -4.60 28.10 -8.98
N ASP A 162 -5.47 28.55 -8.07
CA ASP A 162 -5.39 29.86 -7.42
C ASP A 162 -4.42 29.88 -6.20
N LEU A 163 -4.00 28.70 -5.71
CA LEU A 163 -3.22 28.52 -4.47
C LEU A 163 -1.77 28.07 -4.71
N ILE A 164 -1.39 27.81 -5.97
CA ILE A 164 -0.02 27.40 -6.34
C ILE A 164 1.00 28.48 -5.95
N ASP A 165 0.64 29.76 -6.14
CA ASP A 165 1.52 30.89 -5.87
C ASP A 165 1.44 31.42 -4.41
N SER A 166 0.51 30.90 -3.60
CA SER A 166 0.28 31.32 -2.21
C SER A 166 0.37 30.16 -1.20
N GLN A 167 1.05 29.06 -1.54
CA GLN A 167 1.22 27.87 -0.68
C GLN A 167 1.68 28.19 0.76
N SER A 168 2.40 29.29 0.97
CA SER A 168 2.86 29.74 2.29
C SER A 168 1.74 30.22 3.22
N GLU A 169 0.56 30.53 2.67
CA GLU A 169 -0.59 31.05 3.41
C GLU A 169 -1.58 29.95 3.80
N ALA A 170 -1.43 28.75 3.24
CA ALA A 170 -2.26 27.60 3.59
C ALA A 170 -1.85 27.06 4.98
N PRO A 171 -2.80 26.74 5.88
CA PRO A 171 -2.53 26.16 7.20
C PRO A 171 -2.14 24.68 7.07
N LEU A 172 -0.97 24.42 6.50
CA LEU A 172 -0.43 23.07 6.35
C LEU A 172 0.09 22.53 7.69
N TRP A 173 -0.11 21.23 7.89
CA TRP A 173 0.42 20.50 9.03
C TRP A 173 1.95 20.67 9.12
N ASN A 174 2.45 21.17 10.25
CA ASN A 174 3.86 21.39 10.49
C ASN A 174 4.54 20.13 11.07
N PRO A 175 5.38 19.42 10.31
CA PRO A 175 6.03 18.19 10.77
C PRO A 175 7.04 18.40 11.92
N ALA A 176 7.53 19.63 12.13
CA ALA A 176 8.40 19.98 13.25
C ALA A 176 7.65 20.05 14.59
N ARG A 177 6.32 20.15 14.58
CA ARG A 177 5.47 20.04 15.76
C ARG A 177 4.99 18.59 15.92
N GLN A 178 5.93 17.66 16.03
CA GLN A 178 5.63 16.25 16.23
C GLN A 178 4.77 16.04 17.48
N LEU A 179 3.70 15.24 17.38
CA LEU A 179 3.01 14.68 18.55
C LEU A 179 4.06 14.06 19.47
N ARG A 180 4.09 14.48 20.75
CA ARG A 180 5.04 13.99 21.76
C ARG A 180 4.92 12.46 21.86
N ARG A 181 5.79 11.73 21.16
CA ARG A 181 5.85 10.27 21.22
C ARG A 181 6.31 9.86 22.62
N ARG A 182 5.39 9.43 23.49
CA ARG A 182 5.77 8.68 24.69
C ARG A 182 6.21 7.28 24.28
N LYS A 183 7.48 6.95 24.52
CA LYS A 183 8.03 5.60 24.33
C LYS A 183 7.22 4.63 25.23
N LYS A 184 6.54 3.64 24.64
CA LYS A 184 5.89 2.58 25.44
C LYS A 184 6.98 1.88 26.26
N ARG A 185 6.83 1.89 27.59
CA ARG A 185 7.76 1.23 28.53
C ARG A 185 7.48 -0.26 28.69
N TYR A 186 6.33 -0.72 28.21
CA TYR A 186 5.81 -2.05 28.48
C TYR A 186 5.10 -2.60 27.25
N VAL A 187 5.37 -3.86 26.94
CA VAL A 187 4.67 -4.66 25.94
C VAL A 187 3.85 -5.70 26.72
N PRO A 188 2.51 -5.75 26.55
CA PRO A 188 1.67 -6.71 27.26
C PRO A 188 2.13 -8.15 27.02
N PRO A 189 1.98 -9.06 28.00
CA PRO A 189 2.19 -10.48 27.79
C PRO A 189 1.15 -11.00 26.81
N ARG A 190 1.52 -12.02 26.05
CA ARG A 190 0.60 -12.63 25.11
C ARG A 190 -0.51 -13.39 25.84
N PRO A 191 -1.74 -13.44 25.29
CA PRO A 191 -2.83 -14.24 25.86
C PRO A 191 -2.52 -15.74 25.95
N ASP A 192 -1.61 -16.24 25.11
CA ASP A 192 -1.18 -17.64 25.04
C ASP A 192 0.03 -17.97 25.96
N GLY A 193 0.57 -16.97 26.67
CA GLY A 193 1.73 -17.14 27.56
C GLY A 193 3.10 -17.23 26.85
N ALA A 194 3.18 -17.13 25.52
CA ALA A 194 4.44 -17.20 24.80
C ALA A 194 5.32 -15.95 25.03
N PRO A 195 6.67 -16.07 25.00
CA PRO A 195 7.56 -14.96 25.23
C PRO A 195 7.55 -13.96 24.06
N ASN A 196 7.59 -12.66 24.37
CA ASN A 196 7.73 -11.58 23.39
C ASN A 196 9.16 -11.53 22.81
N ARG A 197 9.52 -12.49 21.93
CA ARG A 197 10.82 -12.49 21.22
C ARG A 197 10.67 -11.94 19.81
N GLY A 198 11.48 -10.94 19.45
CA GLY A 198 11.62 -10.47 18.07
C GLY A 198 12.28 -11.54 17.17
N LEU A 199 11.94 -11.55 15.88
CA LEU A 199 12.74 -12.27 14.89
C LEU A 199 14.16 -11.68 14.88
N ARG A 200 15.19 -12.54 14.76
CA ARG A 200 16.56 -12.06 14.51
C ARG A 200 16.54 -11.34 13.16
N VAL A 201 16.80 -10.03 13.19
CA VAL A 201 17.04 -9.25 11.97
C VAL A 201 18.39 -9.70 11.43
N VAL A 202 18.39 -10.42 10.31
CA VAL A 202 19.61 -10.68 9.55
C VAL A 202 19.88 -9.41 8.74
N GLN A 203 20.91 -8.65 9.12
CA GLN A 203 21.41 -7.58 8.27
C GLN A 203 22.13 -8.24 7.09
N VAL A 204 21.58 -8.08 5.88
CA VAL A 204 22.28 -8.44 4.65
C VAL A 204 23.07 -7.19 4.25
N GLU A 205 24.38 -7.24 4.48
CA GLU A 205 25.31 -6.22 3.95
C GLU A 205 25.25 -6.25 2.41
N PRO A 206 25.17 -5.10 1.73
CA PRO A 206 25.21 -5.07 0.27
C PRO A 206 26.58 -5.57 -0.22
N GLU A 207 26.58 -6.48 -1.19
CA GLU A 207 27.81 -6.95 -1.84
C GLU A 207 28.55 -5.76 -2.45
N ARG A 208 29.77 -5.51 -1.99
CA ARG A 208 30.66 -4.52 -2.62
C ARG A 208 31.07 -5.05 -3.99
N GLU A 209 30.66 -4.35 -5.04
CA GLU A 209 31.23 -4.48 -6.38
C GLU A 209 32.76 -4.44 -6.28
N ARG A 210 33.41 -5.54 -6.64
CA ARG A 210 34.84 -5.56 -6.89
C ARG A 210 35.07 -4.75 -8.17
N ALA A 211 35.46 -3.50 -8.00
CA ALA A 211 36.04 -2.73 -9.09
C ALA A 211 37.24 -3.50 -9.64
N ALA A 212 37.11 -3.99 -10.87
CA ALA A 212 38.23 -4.51 -11.64
C ALA A 212 39.12 -3.31 -12.01
N THR A 213 40.25 -3.16 -11.34
CA THR A 213 41.36 -2.35 -11.82
C THR A 213 42.31 -3.27 -12.60
N ALA A 214 42.42 -2.98 -13.90
CA ALA A 214 43.56 -3.35 -14.73
C ALA A 214 44.82 -2.58 -14.30
#